data_AF-A0A9P5MFV1-F1
#
_entry.id   AF-A0A9P5MFV1-F1
#
_cell.length_a   1.000
_cell.length_b   1.000
_cell.length_c   1.000
_cell.angle_alpha   90.00
_cell.angle_beta   90.00
_cell.angle_gamma   90.00
#
_symmetry.space_group_name_H-M   'P 1'
#
loop_
_entity.id
_entity.type
_entity.pdbx_description
1 polymer ?
#
loop_
_entity_poly.entity_id
_entity_poly.type
_entity_poly.pdbx_seq_one_letter_code
_entity_poly.pdbx_strand_id
1 'polypeptide(L)'
;MSPPMEDELAFAAIKASLDHAGPGEKVLLNSADYYGSDPQTANVELASRFFEQNPDYVDKALLCIKVSTPLRGAQNPQRQPDSSPENIRKSVANIQRILGNHKSLDIFEPARLDHNHTVEEVVTTLKQLQNEGILKYIGLSEVAPIATVEMEVSPWTYDENIREVIAAAGELGVTVLAYSPIGRGFLTGNITPETLDANSVMRRFPRFSDEAMVENKKIVDIISALAQKKGISNAQLCIAWVSSLGDHVVPLPGSTNVSRTVENFAANKIVFTPAEKKEIDQAVMSFQAVGDRYPTAHMAYLNQ
;
A
#
# COMPACT_ATOMS: atom_id res chain seq x y z
N MET A 1 19.94 5.04 -9.44
CA MET A 1 18.59 4.47 -9.55
C MET A 1 18.71 3.23 -10.41
N SER A 2 18.12 2.10 -9.99
CA SER A 2 17.99 0.93 -10.87
C SER A 2 17.20 1.33 -12.14
N PRO A 3 17.48 0.71 -13.30
CA PRO A 3 16.68 0.94 -14.49
C PRO A 3 15.21 0.59 -14.21
N PRO A 4 14.26 1.23 -14.92
CA PRO A 4 12.86 0.82 -14.86
C PRO A 4 12.75 -0.67 -15.22
N MET A 5 11.82 -1.35 -14.58
CA MET A 5 11.54 -2.75 -14.86
C MET A 5 11.01 -2.90 -16.29
N GLU A 6 11.49 -3.90 -17.00
CA GLU A 6 10.93 -4.29 -18.30
C GLU A 6 9.46 -4.70 -18.15
N ASP A 7 8.63 -4.27 -19.10
CA ASP A 7 7.18 -4.52 -19.09
C ASP A 7 6.85 -6.00 -18.96
N GLU A 8 7.61 -6.89 -19.62
CA GLU A 8 7.37 -8.35 -19.57
C GLU A 8 7.44 -8.89 -18.14
N LEU A 9 8.43 -8.45 -17.35
CA LEU A 9 8.59 -8.88 -15.96
C LEU A 9 7.48 -8.31 -15.07
N ALA A 10 7.14 -7.04 -15.26
CA ALA A 10 6.06 -6.39 -14.53
C ALA A 10 4.71 -7.04 -14.84
N PHE A 11 4.43 -7.32 -16.11
CA PHE A 11 3.20 -7.98 -16.56
C PHE A 11 3.10 -9.39 -16.03
N ALA A 12 4.20 -10.15 -16.00
CA ALA A 12 4.21 -11.48 -15.41
C ALA A 12 3.84 -11.44 -13.92
N ALA A 13 4.34 -10.47 -13.16
CA ALA A 13 3.97 -10.29 -11.76
C ALA A 13 2.50 -9.89 -11.58
N ILE A 14 1.98 -9.00 -12.44
CA ILE A 14 0.55 -8.59 -12.41
C ILE A 14 -0.37 -9.77 -12.78
N LYS A 15 -0.03 -10.55 -13.82
CA LYS A 15 -0.78 -11.77 -14.17
C LYS A 15 -0.79 -12.77 -13.04
N ALA A 16 0.37 -12.97 -12.39
CA ALA A 16 0.48 -13.88 -11.28
C ALA A 16 -0.47 -13.52 -10.12
N SER A 17 -0.72 -12.25 -9.82
CA SER A 17 -1.74 -11.90 -8.81
C SER A 17 -3.17 -12.13 -9.34
N LEU A 18 -3.47 -11.68 -10.57
CA LEU A 18 -4.81 -11.77 -11.14
C LEU A 18 -5.28 -13.20 -11.42
N ASP A 19 -4.36 -14.11 -11.76
CA ASP A 19 -4.69 -15.50 -12.04
C ASP A 19 -4.86 -16.36 -10.78
N HIS A 20 -4.43 -15.87 -9.61
CA HIS A 20 -4.63 -16.55 -8.33
C HIS A 20 -5.91 -16.11 -7.60
N ALA A 21 -6.61 -15.10 -8.11
CA ALA A 21 -7.94 -14.72 -7.62
C ALA A 21 -8.97 -15.83 -7.90
N GLY A 22 -9.90 -16.02 -6.97
CA GLY A 22 -10.99 -16.98 -7.12
C GLY A 22 -12.00 -16.57 -8.20
N PRO A 23 -12.87 -17.49 -8.65
CA PRO A 23 -13.90 -17.17 -9.63
C PRO A 23 -14.82 -16.04 -9.15
N GLY A 24 -14.89 -14.96 -9.93
CA GLY A 24 -15.71 -13.78 -9.61
C GLY A 24 -15.06 -12.78 -8.65
N GLU A 25 -13.91 -13.11 -8.08
CA GLU A 25 -13.12 -12.17 -7.27
C GLU A 25 -12.37 -11.19 -8.16
N LYS A 26 -12.10 -9.99 -7.62
CA LYS A 26 -11.27 -8.98 -8.27
C LYS A 26 -10.06 -8.67 -7.41
N VAL A 27 -8.90 -8.50 -8.03
CA VAL A 27 -7.69 -8.04 -7.35
C VAL A 27 -7.66 -6.52 -7.37
N LEU A 28 -7.40 -5.91 -6.22
CA LEU A 28 -7.10 -4.49 -6.13
C LEU A 28 -5.65 -4.24 -6.57
N LEU A 29 -5.47 -3.58 -7.71
CA LEU A 29 -4.18 -3.06 -8.14
C LEU A 29 -4.06 -1.61 -7.64
N ASN A 30 -3.15 -1.38 -6.68
CA ASN A 30 -2.89 -0.08 -6.10
C ASN A 30 -1.68 0.60 -6.78
N SER A 31 -1.84 1.86 -7.19
CA SER A 31 -0.83 2.64 -7.90
C SER A 31 -0.88 4.11 -7.48
N ALA A 32 0.00 4.92 -8.05
CA ALA A 32 -0.01 6.38 -7.91
C ALA A 32 0.51 7.06 -9.16
N ASP A 33 0.06 8.29 -9.43
CA ASP A 33 0.51 9.11 -10.56
C ASP A 33 1.95 9.66 -10.40
N TYR A 34 2.58 9.38 -9.26
CA TYR A 34 3.95 9.74 -8.91
C TYR A 34 4.87 8.51 -8.67
N TYR A 35 4.42 7.29 -8.98
CA TYR A 35 5.23 6.06 -8.88
C TYR A 35 6.18 5.87 -10.07
N GLY A 36 6.88 6.92 -10.47
CA GLY A 36 7.87 6.92 -11.55
C GLY A 36 8.98 7.91 -11.25
N SER A 37 10.16 7.67 -11.84
CA SER A 37 11.25 8.64 -11.83
C SER A 37 11.20 9.56 -13.06
N ASP A 38 10.94 8.99 -14.23
CA ASP A 38 10.77 9.70 -15.49
C ASP A 38 10.11 8.77 -16.53
N PRO A 39 8.87 9.04 -16.99
CA PRO A 39 7.97 10.06 -16.46
C PRO A 39 7.51 9.70 -15.03
N GLN A 40 7.02 10.69 -14.27
CA GLN A 40 6.48 10.44 -12.92
C GLN A 40 5.29 9.48 -12.93
N THR A 41 4.53 9.49 -14.03
CA THR A 41 3.36 8.65 -14.28
C THR A 41 3.71 7.24 -14.74
N ALA A 42 4.99 6.84 -14.74
CA ALA A 42 5.44 5.56 -15.31
C ALA A 42 4.65 4.33 -14.84
N ASN A 43 4.17 4.30 -13.59
CA ASN A 43 3.36 3.19 -13.09
C ASN A 43 1.92 3.18 -13.61
N VAL A 44 1.33 4.35 -13.86
CA VAL A 44 0.01 4.48 -14.51
C VAL A 44 0.13 4.11 -15.99
N GLU A 45 1.23 4.49 -16.63
CA GLU A 45 1.51 4.10 -18.02
C GLU A 45 1.77 2.61 -18.15
N LEU A 46 2.47 2.00 -17.19
CA LEU A 46 2.64 0.55 -17.11
C LEU A 46 1.28 -0.16 -16.99
N ALA A 47 0.38 0.34 -16.13
CA ALA A 47 -0.97 -0.22 -16.01
C ALA A 47 -1.75 -0.09 -17.33
N SER A 48 -1.68 1.06 -18.00
CA SER A 48 -2.30 1.27 -19.31
C SER A 48 -1.81 0.26 -20.35
N ARG A 49 -0.49 0.13 -20.53
CA ARG A 49 0.10 -0.85 -21.46
C ARG A 49 -0.23 -2.29 -21.10
N PHE A 50 -0.30 -2.61 -19.80
CA PHE A 50 -0.73 -3.93 -19.35
C PHE A 50 -2.13 -4.27 -19.83
N PHE A 51 -3.11 -3.39 -19.60
CA PHE A 51 -4.50 -3.65 -19.98
C PHE A 51 -4.73 -3.56 -21.50
N GLU A 52 -3.96 -2.73 -22.20
CA GLU A 52 -3.98 -2.69 -23.67
C GLU A 52 -3.58 -4.04 -24.27
N GLN A 53 -2.49 -4.63 -23.77
CA GLN A 53 -1.98 -5.91 -24.26
C GLN A 53 -2.71 -7.13 -23.70
N ASN A 54 -3.50 -6.96 -22.64
CA ASN A 54 -4.15 -8.05 -21.91
C ASN A 54 -5.61 -7.70 -21.57
N PRO A 55 -6.49 -7.47 -22.57
CA PRO A 55 -7.85 -6.99 -22.35
C PRO A 55 -8.71 -7.95 -21.49
N ASP A 56 -8.44 -9.26 -21.53
CA ASP A 56 -9.15 -10.28 -20.73
C ASP A 56 -8.94 -10.13 -19.22
N TYR A 57 -7.96 -9.32 -18.78
CA TYR A 57 -7.67 -9.07 -17.38
C TYR A 57 -8.36 -7.81 -16.83
N VAL A 58 -8.97 -6.97 -17.69
CA VAL A 58 -9.59 -5.69 -17.29
C VAL A 58 -10.64 -5.88 -16.21
N ASP A 59 -11.51 -6.89 -16.36
CA ASP A 59 -12.59 -7.16 -15.43
C ASP A 59 -12.15 -7.87 -14.15
N LYS A 60 -10.94 -8.47 -14.14
CA LYS A 60 -10.35 -9.12 -12.97
C LYS A 60 -9.72 -8.13 -11.99
N ALA A 61 -9.54 -6.86 -12.38
CA ALA A 61 -8.85 -5.86 -11.58
C ALA A 61 -9.77 -4.71 -11.16
N LEU A 62 -9.62 -4.24 -9.92
CA LEU A 62 -9.99 -2.89 -9.51
C LEU A 62 -8.72 -2.04 -9.49
N LEU A 63 -8.72 -0.91 -10.19
CA LEU A 63 -7.56 -0.02 -10.25
C LEU A 63 -7.76 1.17 -9.29
N CYS A 64 -6.92 1.21 -8.25
CA CYS A 64 -6.83 2.33 -7.32
C CYS A 64 -5.59 3.18 -7.64
N ILE A 65 -5.76 4.49 -7.82
CA ILE A 65 -4.66 5.41 -8.09
C ILE A 65 -4.67 6.57 -7.10
N LYS A 66 -3.52 6.76 -6.45
CA LYS A 66 -3.25 7.89 -5.56
C LYS A 66 -2.67 9.07 -6.31
N VAL A 67 -3.00 10.26 -5.83
CA VAL A 67 -2.44 11.53 -6.33
C VAL A 67 -2.03 12.44 -5.17
N SER A 68 -1.75 13.72 -5.41
CA SER A 68 -1.53 14.74 -4.38
C SER A 68 -0.32 14.55 -3.44
N THR A 69 0.72 13.80 -3.86
CA THR A 69 2.07 14.27 -3.52
C THR A 69 2.51 15.23 -4.61
N PRO A 70 3.08 16.38 -4.25
CA PRO A 70 3.31 17.46 -5.20
C PRO A 70 4.48 17.08 -6.10
N LEU A 71 4.20 16.32 -7.14
CA LEU A 71 5.07 15.91 -8.24
C LEU A 71 6.48 15.58 -7.76
N ARG A 72 6.82 14.28 -7.63
CA ARG A 72 8.16 13.80 -7.28
C ARG A 72 9.27 14.51 -8.08
N GLY A 73 9.76 15.58 -7.48
CA GLY A 73 11.10 16.11 -7.58
C GLY A 73 11.56 16.15 -6.12
N ALA A 74 12.20 15.07 -5.69
CA ALA A 74 13.03 15.14 -4.49
C ALA A 74 13.88 16.41 -4.64
N GLN A 75 13.89 17.27 -3.61
CA GLN A 75 14.69 18.51 -3.41
C GLN A 75 13.86 19.78 -3.10
N ASN A 76 12.53 19.83 -3.22
CA ASN A 76 11.78 21.05 -2.81
C ASN A 76 10.85 20.83 -1.59
N PRO A 77 11.32 21.13 -0.36
CA PRO A 77 10.51 21.07 0.86
C PRO A 77 9.36 22.10 0.91
N GLN A 78 9.21 22.99 -0.07
CA GLN A 78 8.08 23.93 -0.18
C GLN A 78 6.85 23.33 -0.89
N ARG A 79 6.96 22.12 -1.44
CA ARG A 79 5.86 21.47 -2.13
C ARG A 79 4.98 20.73 -1.11
N GLN A 80 3.76 21.22 -0.92
CA GLN A 80 2.73 20.68 -0.01
C GLN A 80 1.73 19.79 -0.76
N PRO A 81 1.03 18.86 -0.08
CA PRO A 81 -0.15 18.22 -0.65
C PRO A 81 -1.13 19.26 -1.19
N ASP A 82 -1.69 19.01 -2.38
CA ASP A 82 -2.66 19.89 -3.04
C ASP A 82 -3.87 19.04 -3.44
N SER A 83 -4.94 19.17 -2.67
CA SER A 83 -6.23 18.52 -2.89
C SER A 83 -7.29 19.53 -3.33
N SER A 84 -6.87 20.65 -3.94
CA SER A 84 -7.81 21.61 -4.54
C SER A 84 -8.68 20.93 -5.60
N PRO A 85 -9.95 21.36 -5.78
CA PRO A 85 -10.84 20.79 -6.77
C PRO A 85 -10.25 20.79 -8.19
N GLU A 86 -9.53 21.86 -8.55
CA GLU A 86 -8.85 22.02 -9.83
C GLU A 86 -7.74 20.98 -10.00
N ASN A 87 -6.90 20.77 -8.98
CA ASN A 87 -5.79 19.82 -9.06
C ASN A 87 -6.30 18.36 -9.09
N ILE A 88 -7.34 18.04 -8.32
CA ILE A 88 -8.01 16.73 -8.36
C ILE A 88 -8.53 16.46 -9.78
N ARG A 89 -9.32 17.38 -10.35
CA ARG A 89 -9.89 17.22 -11.70
C ARG A 89 -8.81 17.09 -12.76
N LYS A 90 -7.75 17.90 -12.67
CA LYS A 90 -6.59 17.82 -13.59
C LYS A 90 -5.89 16.46 -13.51
N SER A 91 -5.68 15.94 -12.30
CA SER A 91 -5.00 14.66 -12.09
C SER A 91 -5.82 13.50 -12.63
N VAL A 92 -7.13 13.48 -12.35
CA VAL A 92 -8.07 12.49 -12.89
C VAL A 92 -8.12 12.53 -14.41
N ALA A 93 -8.23 13.72 -15.01
CA ALA A 93 -8.24 13.86 -16.46
C ALA A 93 -6.92 13.35 -17.10
N ASN A 94 -5.77 13.61 -16.47
CA ASN A 94 -4.50 13.09 -16.95
C ASN A 94 -4.41 11.57 -16.83
N ILE A 95 -4.87 10.99 -15.73
CA ILE A 95 -4.94 9.53 -15.53
C ILE A 95 -5.84 8.91 -16.60
N GLN A 96 -7.05 9.43 -16.82
CA GLN A 96 -7.96 8.94 -17.85
C GLN A 96 -7.36 9.03 -19.25
N ARG A 97 -6.65 10.12 -19.56
CA ARG A 97 -5.92 10.27 -20.83
C ARG A 97 -4.84 9.20 -21.00
N ILE A 98 -4.12 8.85 -19.94
CA ILE A 98 -3.07 7.80 -19.98
C ILE A 98 -3.68 6.42 -20.13
N LEU A 99 -4.74 6.12 -19.36
CA LEU A 99 -5.40 4.81 -19.40
C LEU A 99 -6.20 4.59 -20.69
N GLY A 100 -6.61 5.66 -21.37
CA GLY A 100 -7.33 5.61 -22.63
C GLY A 100 -8.63 4.81 -22.50
N ASN A 101 -8.88 3.93 -23.47
CA ASN A 101 -10.00 2.98 -23.44
C ASN A 101 -9.63 1.60 -22.88
N HIS A 102 -8.40 1.44 -22.35
CA HIS A 102 -7.88 0.14 -21.92
C HIS A 102 -8.35 -0.23 -20.51
N LYS A 103 -8.51 0.77 -19.63
CA LYS A 103 -8.97 0.56 -18.24
C LYS A 103 -9.57 1.84 -17.67
N SER A 104 -10.70 1.71 -16.96
CA SER A 104 -11.24 2.82 -16.17
C SER A 104 -10.56 2.90 -14.80
N LEU A 105 -10.45 4.12 -14.28
CA LEU A 105 -10.06 4.38 -12.89
C LEU A 105 -11.21 3.97 -11.96
N ASP A 106 -11.01 2.94 -11.12
CA ASP A 106 -12.06 2.45 -10.22
C ASP A 106 -12.11 3.25 -8.91
N ILE A 107 -10.95 3.46 -8.29
CA ILE A 107 -10.79 4.17 -7.01
C ILE A 107 -9.76 5.29 -7.18
N PHE A 108 -10.06 6.46 -6.64
CA PHE A 108 -9.13 7.58 -6.56
C PHE A 108 -8.98 8.04 -5.12
N GLU A 109 -7.73 8.33 -4.71
CA GLU A 109 -7.41 8.75 -3.35
C GLU A 109 -6.36 9.87 -3.34
N PRO A 110 -6.56 10.94 -2.55
CA PRO A 110 -5.46 11.82 -2.17
C PRO A 110 -4.43 11.04 -1.34
N ALA A 111 -3.14 11.17 -1.65
CA ALA A 111 -2.09 10.43 -0.96
C ALA A 111 -1.83 10.98 0.45
N ARG A 112 -2.08 12.26 0.68
CA ARG A 112 -1.86 12.96 1.95
C ARG A 112 -2.95 13.99 2.17
N LEU A 113 -3.21 14.29 3.44
CA LEU A 113 -4.07 15.41 3.83
C LEU A 113 -3.46 16.74 3.36
N ASP A 114 -4.25 17.53 2.67
CA ASP A 114 -3.95 18.93 2.36
C ASP A 114 -4.56 19.80 3.47
N HIS A 115 -3.72 20.56 4.18
CA HIS A 115 -4.17 21.42 5.28
C HIS A 115 -4.89 22.70 4.81
N ASN A 116 -4.92 22.97 3.51
CA ASN A 116 -5.63 24.11 2.94
C ASN A 116 -7.11 23.80 2.60
N HIS A 117 -7.50 22.52 2.63
CA HIS A 117 -8.85 22.06 2.28
C HIS A 117 -9.37 21.07 3.32
N THR A 118 -10.63 21.19 3.72
CA THR A 118 -11.20 20.21 4.66
C THR A 118 -11.45 18.87 3.97
N VAL A 119 -11.56 17.80 4.76
CA VAL A 119 -11.89 16.47 4.24
C VAL A 119 -13.21 16.53 3.48
N GLU A 120 -14.22 17.24 4.00
CA GLU A 120 -15.54 17.40 3.38
C GLU A 120 -15.48 18.11 2.03
N GLU A 121 -14.63 19.13 1.87
CA GLU A 121 -14.43 19.82 0.59
C GLU A 121 -13.83 18.88 -0.46
N VAL A 122 -12.82 18.10 -0.05
CA VAL A 122 -12.19 17.09 -0.91
C VAL A 122 -13.21 16.00 -1.28
N VAL A 123 -13.92 15.44 -0.30
CA VAL A 123 -14.98 14.44 -0.51
C VAL A 123 -16.04 14.95 -1.48
N THR A 124 -16.45 16.21 -1.33
CA THR A 124 -17.48 16.83 -2.17
C THR A 124 -17.03 16.85 -3.64
N THR A 125 -15.77 17.21 -3.89
CA THR A 125 -15.19 17.18 -5.25
C THR A 125 -15.16 15.76 -5.81
N LEU A 126 -14.72 14.78 -5.01
CA LEU A 126 -14.68 13.37 -5.42
C LEU A 126 -16.09 12.82 -5.69
N LYS A 127 -17.09 13.27 -4.93
CA LYS A 127 -18.49 12.89 -5.13
C LYS A 127 -19.07 13.46 -6.42
N GLN A 128 -18.68 14.67 -6.81
CA GLN A 128 -19.06 15.22 -8.12
C GLN A 128 -18.49 14.35 -9.25
N LEU A 129 -17.21 13.97 -9.19
CA LEU A 129 -16.59 13.08 -10.17
C LEU A 129 -17.25 11.70 -10.23
N GLN A 130 -17.65 11.15 -9.08
CA GLN A 130 -18.42 9.91 -9.04
C GLN A 130 -19.80 10.06 -9.71
N ASN A 131 -20.52 11.16 -9.44
CA ASN A 131 -21.81 11.45 -10.07
C ASN A 131 -21.70 11.69 -11.58
N GLU A 132 -20.57 12.23 -12.04
CA GLU A 132 -20.21 12.38 -13.47
C GLU A 132 -19.87 11.03 -14.13
N GLY A 133 -19.82 9.92 -13.37
CA GLY A 133 -19.46 8.59 -13.86
C GLY A 133 -17.97 8.40 -14.10
N ILE A 134 -17.14 9.34 -13.67
CA ILE A 134 -15.68 9.32 -13.84
C ILE A 134 -15.02 8.34 -12.87
N LEU A 135 -15.54 8.25 -11.64
CA LEU A 135 -15.06 7.35 -10.60
C LEU A 135 -16.15 6.34 -10.22
N LYS A 136 -15.75 5.10 -9.92
CA LYS A 136 -16.68 4.09 -9.40
C LYS A 136 -16.79 4.17 -7.87
N TYR A 137 -15.65 4.31 -7.20
CA TYR A 137 -15.51 4.39 -5.76
C TYR A 137 -14.58 5.55 -5.37
N ILE A 138 -14.68 6.02 -4.13
CA ILE A 138 -13.87 7.10 -3.58
C ILE A 138 -13.06 6.54 -2.41
N GLY A 139 -11.77 6.83 -2.33
CA GLY A 139 -10.93 6.48 -1.18
C GLY A 139 -10.14 7.66 -0.63
N LEU A 140 -9.60 7.51 0.57
CA LEU A 140 -8.67 8.44 1.22
C LEU A 140 -7.43 7.68 1.69
N SER A 141 -6.30 8.36 1.86
CA SER A 141 -5.14 7.81 2.55
C SER A 141 -4.94 8.55 3.86
N GLU A 142 -4.80 7.81 4.96
CA GLU A 142 -4.49 8.31 6.31
C GLU A 142 -5.57 9.21 6.97
N VAL A 143 -6.82 9.24 6.47
CA VAL A 143 -7.97 10.03 7.01
C VAL A 143 -9.33 9.30 6.79
N ALA A 144 -10.36 9.48 7.63
CA ALA A 144 -11.69 8.84 7.54
C ALA A 144 -12.88 9.83 7.75
N PRO A 145 -14.14 9.58 7.24
CA PRO A 145 -14.65 8.38 6.56
C PRO A 145 -15.12 8.55 5.09
N ILE A 146 -14.60 7.69 4.19
CA ILE A 146 -15.12 7.35 2.83
C ILE A 146 -14.82 5.86 2.54
N ALA A 147 -15.09 5.31 1.34
CA ALA A 147 -15.10 3.87 1.06
C ALA A 147 -13.81 3.10 1.42
N THR A 148 -12.65 3.75 1.35
CA THR A 148 -11.36 3.16 1.77
C THR A 148 -10.51 4.16 2.56
N VAL A 149 -9.68 3.65 3.48
CA VAL A 149 -8.56 4.37 4.12
C VAL A 149 -7.27 3.59 3.92
N GLU A 150 -6.25 4.19 3.30
CA GLU A 150 -4.92 3.56 3.14
C GLU A 150 -3.92 4.02 4.22
N MET A 151 -3.32 3.07 4.96
CA MET A 151 -2.32 3.33 6.01
C MET A 151 -1.29 2.20 6.16
N GLU A 152 -0.15 2.48 6.82
CA GLU A 152 0.86 1.47 7.10
C GLU A 152 0.38 0.53 8.22
N VAL A 153 0.29 -0.77 7.96
CA VAL A 153 -0.06 -1.78 8.98
C VAL A 153 0.83 -3.00 8.80
N SER A 154 1.52 -3.42 9.85
CA SER A 154 2.31 -4.65 9.89
C SER A 154 2.62 -5.04 11.34
N PRO A 155 3.17 -6.24 11.61
CA PRO A 155 3.77 -6.56 12.91
C PRO A 155 4.80 -5.55 13.43
N TRP A 156 5.36 -4.72 12.55
CA TRP A 156 6.33 -3.67 12.90
C TRP A 156 5.68 -2.28 13.12
N THR A 157 4.43 -2.13 12.69
CA THR A 157 3.67 -0.87 12.67
C THR A 157 2.21 -1.18 13.01
N TYR A 158 1.91 -1.19 14.32
CA TYR A 158 0.58 -1.51 14.85
C TYR A 158 0.37 -0.90 16.24
N ASP A 159 0.50 0.42 16.33
CA ASP A 159 0.30 1.18 17.56
C ASP A 159 -1.20 1.36 17.90
N GLU A 160 -1.48 2.09 18.98
CA GLU A 160 -2.84 2.38 19.43
C GLU A 160 -3.67 3.13 18.39
N ASN A 161 -3.12 4.18 17.77
CA ASN A 161 -3.83 4.96 16.76
C ASN A 161 -4.23 4.09 15.57
N ILE A 162 -3.34 3.21 15.08
CA ILE A 162 -3.66 2.29 13.98
C ILE A 162 -4.81 1.34 14.39
N ARG A 163 -4.80 0.84 15.62
CA ARG A 163 -5.89 -0.02 16.15
C ARG A 163 -7.22 0.71 16.21
N GLU A 164 -7.22 1.96 16.67
CA GLU A 164 -8.41 2.79 16.75
C GLU A 164 -8.99 3.09 15.36
N VAL A 165 -8.15 3.43 14.38
CA VAL A 165 -8.65 3.68 13.02
C VAL A 165 -9.18 2.39 12.37
N ILE A 166 -8.53 1.24 12.57
CA ILE A 166 -9.05 -0.04 12.07
C ILE A 166 -10.41 -0.36 12.72
N ALA A 167 -10.57 -0.14 14.02
CA ALA A 167 -11.85 -0.36 14.69
C ALA A 167 -12.95 0.57 14.15
N ALA A 168 -12.68 1.88 14.06
CA ALA A 168 -13.62 2.86 13.53
C ALA A 168 -13.99 2.58 12.07
N ALA A 169 -13.03 2.17 11.23
CA ALA A 169 -13.29 1.80 9.85
C ALA A 169 -14.27 0.61 9.77
N GLY A 170 -14.14 -0.38 10.66
CA GLY A 170 -15.06 -1.51 10.75
C GLY A 170 -16.48 -1.09 11.11
N GLU A 171 -16.65 -0.20 12.09
CA GLU A 171 -17.95 0.34 12.50
C GLU A 171 -18.63 1.17 11.39
N LEU A 172 -17.82 1.85 10.58
CA LEU A 172 -18.28 2.75 9.51
C LEU A 172 -18.45 2.04 8.15
N GLY A 173 -18.09 0.76 8.04
CA GLY A 173 -18.11 0.01 6.78
C GLY A 173 -17.06 0.47 5.77
N VAL A 174 -15.94 1.02 6.25
CA VAL A 174 -14.81 1.51 5.47
C VAL A 174 -13.74 0.43 5.36
N THR A 175 -13.21 0.20 4.16
CA THR A 175 -12.12 -0.77 3.95
C THR A 175 -10.77 -0.15 4.27
N VAL A 176 -9.94 -0.80 5.08
CA VAL A 176 -8.55 -0.40 5.35
C VAL A 176 -7.63 -1.05 4.33
N LEU A 177 -6.95 -0.25 3.51
CA LEU A 177 -5.88 -0.70 2.63
C LEU A 177 -4.55 -0.64 3.38
N ALA A 178 -4.05 -1.78 3.81
CA ALA A 178 -2.86 -1.88 4.67
C ALA A 178 -1.58 -1.96 3.84
N TYR A 179 -0.89 -0.83 3.62
CA TYR A 179 0.38 -0.82 2.90
C TYR A 179 1.56 -1.28 3.75
N SER A 180 2.60 -1.78 3.07
CA SER A 180 3.80 -2.37 3.69
C SER A 180 3.51 -3.45 4.74
N PRO A 181 2.64 -4.45 4.46
CA PRO A 181 2.29 -5.50 5.43
C PRO A 181 3.49 -6.34 5.90
N ILE A 182 4.58 -6.33 5.13
CA ILE A 182 5.85 -7.02 5.43
C ILE A 182 6.96 -6.05 5.87
N GLY A 183 6.61 -4.85 6.35
CA GLY A 183 7.59 -3.85 6.83
C GLY A 183 8.58 -3.41 5.75
N ARG A 184 8.09 -3.16 4.52
CA ARG A 184 8.93 -2.85 3.33
C ARG A 184 9.98 -3.92 3.02
N GLY A 185 9.69 -5.17 3.40
CA GLY A 185 10.57 -6.32 3.22
C GLY A 185 11.42 -6.66 4.45
N PHE A 186 11.51 -5.77 5.44
CA PHE A 186 12.32 -5.98 6.65
C PHE A 186 11.87 -7.23 7.43
N LEU A 187 10.56 -7.45 7.57
CA LEU A 187 10.01 -8.58 8.30
C LEU A 187 10.28 -9.95 7.64
N THR A 188 10.74 -9.96 6.39
CA THR A 188 11.17 -11.20 5.74
C THR A 188 12.50 -11.75 6.28
N GLY A 189 13.25 -10.93 7.03
CA GLY A 189 14.55 -11.28 7.61
C GLY A 189 15.74 -11.23 6.65
N ASN A 190 15.52 -10.80 5.40
CA ASN A 190 16.59 -10.71 4.40
C ASN A 190 17.28 -9.33 4.35
N ILE A 191 16.74 -8.33 5.06
CA ILE A 191 17.29 -6.97 5.12
C ILE A 191 18.05 -6.79 6.44
N THR A 192 19.33 -6.46 6.31
CA THR A 192 20.29 -6.21 7.39
C THR A 192 21.16 -5.00 7.00
N PRO A 193 21.91 -4.38 7.93
CA PRO A 193 22.89 -3.35 7.59
C PRO A 193 23.82 -3.74 6.43
N GLU A 194 24.21 -5.01 6.38
CA GLU A 194 25.14 -5.57 5.40
C GLU A 194 24.48 -5.87 4.04
N THR A 195 23.21 -6.29 4.03
CA THR A 195 22.49 -6.66 2.80
C THR A 195 21.74 -5.49 2.15
N LEU A 196 21.45 -4.43 2.90
CA LEU A 196 20.76 -3.26 2.37
C LEU A 196 21.69 -2.45 1.48
N ASP A 197 21.32 -2.24 0.21
CA ASP A 197 22.11 -1.43 -0.71
C ASP A 197 22.38 -0.01 -0.14
N ALA A 198 23.62 0.45 -0.26
CA ALA A 198 24.06 1.75 0.28
C ALA A 198 23.31 2.95 -0.35
N ASN A 199 22.81 2.80 -1.57
CA ASN A 199 22.03 3.83 -2.28
C ASN A 199 20.52 3.59 -2.19
N SER A 200 20.07 2.60 -1.41
CA SER A 200 18.65 2.32 -1.23
C SER A 200 17.95 3.53 -0.62
N VAL A 201 16.79 3.88 -1.20
CA VAL A 201 15.91 4.90 -0.61
C VAL A 201 15.45 4.52 0.80
N MET A 202 15.51 3.23 1.16
CA MET A 202 15.15 2.76 2.49
C MET A 202 16.05 3.36 3.58
N ARG A 203 17.33 3.64 3.28
CA ARG A 203 18.28 4.24 4.22
C ARG A 203 17.92 5.67 4.64
N ARG A 204 16.91 6.29 4.00
CA ARG A 204 16.36 7.59 4.42
C ARG A 204 15.35 7.48 5.55
N PHE A 205 14.79 6.30 5.80
CA PHE A 205 13.83 6.09 6.88
C PHE A 205 14.58 5.79 8.19
N PRO A 206 14.26 6.46 9.31
CA PRO A 206 14.95 6.25 10.58
C PRO A 206 15.00 4.79 11.05
N ARG A 207 13.94 4.00 10.80
CA ARG A 207 13.88 2.56 11.10
C ARG A 207 14.92 1.68 10.37
N PHE A 208 15.52 2.21 9.32
CA PHE A 208 16.55 1.53 8.51
C PHE A 208 17.95 2.12 8.76
N SER A 209 18.16 2.84 9.87
CA SER A 209 19.52 3.06 10.38
C SER A 209 20.13 1.74 10.83
N ASP A 210 21.45 1.62 10.82
CA ASP A 210 22.11 0.37 11.18
C ASP A 210 21.79 -0.03 12.63
N GLU A 211 21.78 0.93 13.56
CA GLU A 211 21.41 0.72 14.97
C GLU A 211 19.93 0.31 15.11
N ALA A 212 19.04 0.99 14.39
CA ALA A 212 17.62 0.68 14.42
C ALA A 212 17.35 -0.73 13.86
N MET A 213 18.01 -1.14 12.77
CA MET A 213 17.85 -2.48 12.21
C MET A 213 18.34 -3.57 13.17
N VAL A 214 19.44 -3.35 13.89
CA VAL A 214 19.94 -4.29 14.91
C VAL A 214 18.91 -4.49 16.01
N GLU A 215 18.34 -3.41 16.55
CA GLU A 215 17.29 -3.50 17.58
C GLU A 215 16.00 -4.11 17.04
N ASN A 216 15.59 -3.71 15.84
CA ASN A 216 14.37 -4.19 15.19
C ASN A 216 14.47 -5.65 14.70
N LYS A 217 15.67 -6.24 14.63
CA LYS A 217 15.81 -7.67 14.30
C LYS A 217 15.04 -8.59 15.27
N LYS A 218 14.82 -8.14 16.51
CA LYS A 218 14.05 -8.91 17.50
C LYS A 218 12.63 -9.26 17.02
N ILE A 219 11.93 -8.34 16.31
CA ILE A 219 10.61 -8.66 15.75
C ILE A 219 10.71 -9.67 14.59
N VAL A 220 11.79 -9.62 13.81
CA VAL A 220 12.04 -10.62 12.75
C VAL A 220 12.23 -12.01 13.36
N ASP A 221 12.98 -12.12 14.45
CA ASP A 221 13.23 -13.40 15.13
C ASP A 221 11.93 -14.00 15.70
N ILE A 222 11.08 -13.16 16.30
CA ILE A 222 9.74 -13.54 16.77
C ILE A 222 8.87 -14.06 15.61
N ILE A 223 8.79 -13.28 14.52
CA ILE A 223 8.01 -13.63 13.33
C ILE A 223 8.53 -14.92 12.70
N SER A 224 9.84 -15.11 12.64
CA SER A 224 10.46 -16.32 12.09
C SER A 224 10.10 -17.56 12.90
N ALA A 225 10.12 -17.48 14.23
CA ALA A 225 9.74 -18.58 15.10
C ALA A 225 8.26 -18.97 14.92
N LEU A 226 7.36 -17.98 14.86
CA LEU A 226 5.92 -18.20 14.67
C LEU A 226 5.60 -18.76 13.28
N ALA A 227 6.24 -18.22 12.23
CA ALA A 227 6.10 -18.70 10.86
C ALA A 227 6.60 -20.14 10.72
N GLN A 228 7.78 -20.45 11.30
CA GLN A 228 8.33 -21.80 11.32
C GLN A 228 7.41 -22.79 12.02
N LYS A 229 6.86 -22.42 13.19
CA LYS A 229 5.91 -23.25 13.95
C LYS A 229 4.67 -23.62 13.14
N LYS A 230 4.17 -22.69 12.31
CA LYS A 230 2.99 -22.91 11.44
C LYS A 230 3.34 -23.52 10.07
N GLY A 231 4.62 -23.55 9.69
CA GLY A 231 5.08 -24.10 8.40
C GLY A 231 4.84 -23.18 7.22
N ILE A 232 4.89 -21.86 7.42
CA ILE A 232 4.70 -20.83 6.39
C ILE A 232 5.89 -19.86 6.37
N SER A 233 5.99 -19.00 5.36
CA SER A 233 7.05 -17.99 5.33
C SER A 233 6.73 -16.78 6.22
N ASN A 234 7.76 -16.00 6.58
CA ASN A 234 7.57 -14.75 7.33
C ASN A 234 6.62 -13.78 6.60
N ALA A 235 6.77 -13.66 5.28
CA ALA A 235 5.90 -12.81 4.47
C ALA A 235 4.44 -13.25 4.59
N GLN A 236 4.19 -14.56 4.48
CA GLN A 236 2.86 -15.13 4.62
C GLN A 236 2.28 -14.94 6.02
N LEU A 237 3.07 -15.13 7.08
CA LEU A 237 2.62 -14.87 8.45
C LEU A 237 2.19 -13.40 8.61
N CYS A 238 3.01 -12.44 8.17
CA CYS A 238 2.69 -11.02 8.29
C CYS A 238 1.43 -10.64 7.49
N ILE A 239 1.32 -11.08 6.23
CA ILE A 239 0.18 -10.78 5.36
C ILE A 239 -1.11 -11.39 5.94
N ALA A 240 -1.08 -12.67 6.31
CA ALA A 240 -2.24 -13.34 6.90
C ALA A 240 -2.64 -12.71 8.24
N TRP A 241 -1.67 -12.28 9.05
CA TRP A 241 -1.96 -11.60 10.32
C TRP A 241 -2.64 -10.26 10.08
N VAL A 242 -2.17 -9.44 9.12
CA VAL A 242 -2.84 -8.19 8.75
C VAL A 242 -4.26 -8.45 8.24
N SER A 243 -4.47 -9.46 7.38
CA SER A 243 -5.82 -9.86 6.93
C SER A 243 -6.74 -10.29 8.08
N SER A 244 -6.18 -10.85 9.16
CA SER A 244 -6.96 -11.32 10.31
C SER A 244 -7.37 -10.20 11.30
N LEU A 245 -7.06 -8.94 10.99
CA LEU A 245 -7.44 -7.79 11.82
C LEU A 245 -8.90 -7.35 11.60
N GLY A 246 -9.54 -7.85 10.55
CA GLY A 246 -10.96 -7.65 10.25
C GLY A 246 -11.26 -7.91 8.79
N ASP A 247 -12.51 -8.27 8.47
CA ASP A 247 -12.94 -8.54 7.08
C ASP A 247 -12.82 -7.30 6.17
N HIS A 248 -12.77 -6.12 6.77
CA HIS A 248 -12.56 -4.83 6.09
C HIS A 248 -11.08 -4.46 5.91
N VAL A 249 -10.12 -5.32 6.30
CA VAL A 249 -8.68 -5.02 6.19
C VAL A 249 -8.05 -5.79 5.03
N VAL A 250 -7.57 -5.07 4.02
CA VAL A 250 -6.96 -5.62 2.80
C VAL A 250 -5.47 -5.27 2.77
N PRO A 251 -4.55 -6.25 2.97
CA PRO A 251 -3.12 -5.99 2.87
C PRO A 251 -2.70 -5.72 1.41
N LEU A 252 -1.72 -4.83 1.24
CA LEU A 252 -1.14 -4.48 -0.07
C LEU A 252 0.32 -4.95 -0.17
N PRO A 253 0.58 -6.27 -0.33
CA PRO A 253 1.93 -6.76 -0.55
C PRO A 253 2.40 -6.41 -1.97
N GLY A 254 3.44 -5.60 -2.08
CA GLY A 254 4.10 -5.30 -3.36
C GLY A 254 5.20 -6.30 -3.67
N SER A 255 5.29 -6.75 -4.92
CA SER A 255 6.46 -7.46 -5.44
C SER A 255 6.59 -7.29 -6.94
N THR A 256 7.83 -7.29 -7.40
CA THR A 256 8.16 -7.38 -8.83
C THR A 256 8.56 -8.79 -9.25
N ASN A 257 8.64 -9.74 -8.31
CA ASN A 257 9.04 -11.11 -8.56
C ASN A 257 7.80 -12.01 -8.56
N VAL A 258 7.62 -12.77 -9.65
CA VAL A 258 6.48 -13.66 -9.86
C VAL A 258 6.30 -14.66 -8.71
N SER A 259 7.37 -15.36 -8.29
CA SER A 259 7.25 -16.36 -7.23
C SER A 259 6.89 -15.75 -5.88
N ARG A 260 7.38 -14.53 -5.61
CA ARG A 260 6.99 -13.76 -4.41
C ARG A 260 5.55 -13.27 -4.47
N THR A 261 5.05 -12.87 -5.65
CA THR A 261 3.64 -12.54 -5.82
C THR A 261 2.75 -13.74 -5.51
N VAL A 262 3.08 -14.92 -6.04
CA VAL A 262 2.34 -16.16 -5.75
C VAL A 262 2.40 -16.54 -4.27
N GLU A 263 3.59 -16.47 -3.66
CA GLU A 263 3.79 -16.72 -2.23
C GLU A 263 2.91 -15.79 -1.37
N ASN A 264 2.92 -14.50 -1.67
CA ASN A 264 2.14 -13.48 -0.97
C ASN A 264 0.64 -13.71 -1.13
N PHE A 265 0.19 -14.06 -2.34
CA PHE A 265 -1.23 -14.31 -2.60
C PHE A 265 -1.74 -15.52 -1.82
N ALA A 266 -0.93 -16.57 -1.70
CA ALA A 266 -1.28 -17.77 -0.94
C ALA A 266 -1.50 -17.52 0.56
N ALA A 267 -1.09 -16.36 1.09
CA ALA A 267 -1.38 -15.96 2.47
C ALA A 267 -2.89 -15.84 2.73
N ASN A 268 -3.72 -15.60 1.71
CA ASN A 268 -5.17 -15.53 1.85
C ASN A 268 -5.83 -16.86 2.30
N LYS A 269 -5.12 -17.99 2.17
CA LYS A 269 -5.60 -19.32 2.60
C LYS A 269 -5.22 -19.64 4.05
N ILE A 270 -4.47 -18.77 4.70
CA ILE A 270 -3.93 -19.01 6.04
C ILE A 270 -4.93 -18.53 7.08
N VAL A 271 -5.46 -19.48 7.85
CA VAL A 271 -6.33 -19.20 9.00
C VAL A 271 -5.57 -19.53 10.27
N PHE A 272 -5.59 -18.60 11.21
CA PHE A 272 -5.05 -18.81 12.56
C PHE A 272 -6.13 -19.41 13.46
N THR A 273 -5.75 -20.42 14.24
CA THR A 273 -6.56 -20.83 15.39
C THR A 273 -6.62 -19.70 16.41
N PRO A 274 -7.63 -19.66 17.30
CA PRO A 274 -7.70 -18.64 18.36
C PRO A 274 -6.44 -18.58 19.23
N ALA A 275 -5.80 -19.74 19.49
CA ALA A 275 -4.56 -19.81 20.27
C ALA A 275 -3.37 -19.21 19.51
N GLU A 276 -3.20 -19.55 18.23
CA GLU A 276 -2.15 -18.96 17.37
C GLU A 276 -2.34 -17.45 17.22
N LYS A 277 -3.57 -16.99 16.95
CA LYS A 277 -3.85 -15.56 16.80
C LYS A 277 -3.51 -14.80 18.08
N LYS A 278 -3.91 -15.32 19.24
CA LYS A 278 -3.58 -14.72 20.54
C LYS A 278 -2.06 -14.66 20.79
N GLU A 279 -1.34 -15.72 20.45
CA GLU A 279 0.13 -15.78 20.59
C GLU A 279 0.80 -14.73 19.70
N ILE A 280 0.40 -14.63 18.42
CA ILE A 280 0.93 -13.64 17.48
C ILE A 280 0.59 -12.22 17.95
N ASP A 281 -0.65 -11.97 18.36
CA ASP A 281 -1.09 -10.65 18.83
C ASP A 281 -0.28 -10.16 20.03
N GLN A 282 -0.06 -11.02 21.02
CA GLN A 282 0.76 -10.69 22.18
C GLN A 282 2.21 -10.38 21.78
N ALA A 283 2.76 -11.15 20.84
CA ALA A 283 4.12 -10.94 20.35
C ALA A 283 4.25 -9.63 19.58
N VAL A 284 3.27 -9.26 18.75
CA VAL A 284 3.25 -7.98 18.02
C VAL A 284 3.07 -6.80 18.98
N MET A 285 2.09 -6.87 19.90
CA MET A 285 1.77 -5.76 20.81
C MET A 285 2.87 -5.49 21.85
N SER A 286 3.70 -6.49 22.17
CA SER A 286 4.81 -6.32 23.11
C SER A 286 6.07 -5.73 22.47
N PHE A 287 6.12 -5.64 21.14
CA PHE A 287 7.28 -5.12 20.43
C PHE A 287 7.15 -3.61 20.17
N GLN A 288 8.18 -2.85 20.53
CA GLN A 288 8.28 -1.44 20.21
C GLN A 288 9.38 -1.23 19.16
N ALA A 289 9.00 -0.69 18.01
CA ALA A 289 9.94 -0.39 16.94
C ALA A 289 10.89 0.76 17.31
N VAL A 290 12.16 0.62 16.94
CA VAL A 290 13.18 1.67 17.07
C VAL A 290 13.26 2.47 15.78
N GLY A 291 13.16 3.79 15.90
CA GLY A 291 13.12 4.72 14.77
C GLY A 291 11.70 4.98 14.22
N ASP A 292 11.52 6.18 13.68
CA ASP A 292 10.27 6.60 13.05
C ASP A 292 10.02 5.96 11.68
N ARG A 293 8.74 5.83 11.31
CA ARG A 293 8.29 5.30 10.01
C ARG A 293 8.79 6.15 8.84
N TYR A 294 8.85 7.45 9.04
CA TYR A 294 9.28 8.44 8.06
C TYR A 294 10.21 9.48 8.68
N PRO A 295 11.01 10.21 7.88
CA PRO A 295 11.73 11.38 8.36
C PRO A 295 10.79 12.37 9.05
N THR A 296 11.28 13.10 10.05
CA THR A 296 10.49 14.03 10.90
C THR A 296 9.60 14.98 10.09
N ALA A 297 10.10 15.53 8.98
CA ALA A 297 9.32 16.44 8.12
C ALA A 297 8.06 15.80 7.50
N HIS A 298 8.02 14.47 7.37
CA HIS A 298 6.90 13.73 6.80
C HIS A 298 5.99 13.13 7.87
N MET A 299 6.49 12.95 9.10
CA MET A 299 5.71 12.40 10.21
C MET A 299 4.49 13.27 10.54
N ALA A 300 4.58 14.58 10.29
CA ALA A 300 3.48 15.52 10.49
C ALA A 300 2.25 15.23 9.64
N TYR A 301 2.33 14.41 8.58
CA TYR A 301 1.21 14.16 7.64
C TYR A 301 0.64 12.73 7.73
N LEU A 302 0.88 12.01 8.84
CA LEU A 302 0.46 10.62 9.03
C LEU A 302 -0.57 10.49 10.14
N ASN A 303 -1.48 9.51 10.04
CA ASN A 303 -2.45 9.13 11.08
C ASN A 303 -3.20 10.33 11.71
N GLN A 304 -3.77 11.24 10.90
CA GLN A 304 -4.52 12.42 11.39
C GLN A 304 -6.03 12.20 11.35
#